data_AF-A0A1M7NS50-F1
#
_entry.id   AF-A0A1M7NS50-F1
#
_cell.length_a   1.000
_cell.length_b   1.000
_cell.length_c   1.000
_cell.angle_alpha   90.00
_cell.angle_beta   90.00
_cell.angle_gamma   90.00
#
_symmetry.space_group_name_H-M   'P 1'
#
loop_
_entity.id
_entity.type
_entity.pdbx_description
1 polymer ?
#
loop_
_entity_poly.entity_id
_entity_poly.type
_entity_poly.pdbx_seq_one_letter_code
_entity_poly.pdbx_strand_id
1 'polypeptide(L)'
;MKKLLTLLALIVLSCCSKEVNEYDIILKKIDKSYQVKLDSGKFMLKTEREYSIRLDSLMQIVYSDLLTTKKAKKHLIEIEQNKWILQRKLKIENIRKHNNKLIEEIGFIPNDVKLLLYNEKSEATRKRVLELIHQF
;
A
#
# COMPACT_ATOMS: atom_id res chain seq x y z
N MET A 1 -5.45 -41.99 34.39
CA MET A 1 -5.01 -41.65 33.01
C MET A 1 -5.94 -40.72 32.21
N LYS A 2 -7.19 -40.45 32.63
CA LYS A 2 -8.06 -39.47 31.92
C LYS A 2 -7.81 -38.00 32.28
N LYS A 3 -7.25 -37.72 33.48
CA LYS A 3 -6.95 -36.34 33.93
C LYS A 3 -5.65 -35.75 33.34
N LEU A 4 -4.77 -36.59 32.79
CA LEU A 4 -3.51 -36.14 32.18
C LEU A 4 -3.70 -35.69 30.72
N LEU A 5 -4.72 -36.23 30.03
CA LEU A 5 -5.07 -35.85 28.65
C LEU A 5 -5.75 -34.49 28.54
N THR A 6 -6.41 -34.01 29.60
CA THR A 6 -7.03 -32.68 29.63
C THR A 6 -6.03 -31.54 29.81
N LEU A 7 -4.80 -31.79 30.27
CA LEU A 7 -3.78 -30.74 30.45
C LEU A 7 -3.05 -30.41 29.14
N LEU A 8 -2.96 -31.36 28.21
CA LEU A 8 -2.31 -31.18 26.91
C LEU A 8 -3.16 -30.41 25.88
N ALA A 9 -4.47 -30.31 26.10
CA ALA A 9 -5.37 -29.54 25.24
C ALA A 9 -5.33 -28.03 25.51
N LEU A 10 -4.74 -27.58 26.63
CA LEU A 10 -4.67 -26.17 27.03
C LEU A 10 -3.44 -25.41 26.48
N ILE A 11 -2.46 -26.12 25.90
CA ILE A 11 -1.21 -25.51 25.40
C ILE A 11 -1.30 -25.14 23.91
N VAL A 12 -2.31 -25.62 23.17
CA VAL A 12 -2.49 -25.30 21.75
C VAL A 12 -3.17 -23.92 21.55
N LEU A 13 -3.61 -23.28 22.62
CA LEU A 13 -4.05 -21.87 22.66
C LEU A 13 -2.90 -20.93 23.03
N SER A 14 -1.65 -21.30 22.71
CA SER A 14 -0.63 -20.29 22.41
C SER A 14 -1.08 -19.56 21.15
N CYS A 15 -1.96 -18.59 21.37
CA CYS A 15 -2.29 -17.56 20.42
C CYS A 15 -0.93 -16.96 20.02
N CYS A 16 -0.42 -17.33 18.85
CA CYS A 16 0.61 -16.57 18.17
C CYS A 16 0.05 -15.16 18.05
N SER A 17 0.31 -14.31 19.04
CA SER A 17 0.14 -12.88 18.93
C SER A 17 1.10 -12.48 17.83
N LYS A 18 0.61 -12.47 16.59
CA LYS A 18 1.34 -11.95 15.45
C LYS A 18 1.74 -10.55 15.86
N GLU A 19 3.02 -10.35 16.13
CA GLU A 19 3.55 -9.08 16.60
C GLU A 19 3.09 -8.04 15.57
N VAL A 20 2.23 -7.11 16.00
CA VAL A 20 1.62 -6.17 15.07
C VAL A 20 2.73 -5.23 14.64
N ASN A 21 3.14 -5.35 13.38
CA ASN A 21 4.19 -4.53 12.80
C ASN A 21 3.79 -3.04 12.91
N GLU A 22 4.68 -2.17 13.38
CA GLU A 22 4.42 -0.73 13.53
C GLU A 22 3.92 -0.10 12.23
N TYR A 23 4.44 -0.55 11.08
CA TYR A 23 4.00 -0.07 9.78
C TYR A 23 2.54 -0.43 9.47
N ASP A 24 2.02 -1.56 9.95
CA ASP A 24 0.60 -1.91 9.81
C ASP A 24 -0.29 -0.91 10.57
N ILE A 25 0.16 -0.46 11.74
CA ILE A 25 -0.55 0.55 12.52
C ILE A 25 -0.54 1.89 11.79
N ILE A 26 0.60 2.29 11.23
CA ILE A 26 0.74 3.52 10.45
C ILE A 26 -0.16 3.46 9.21
N LEU A 27 -0.14 2.36 8.46
CA LEU A 27 -0.99 2.18 7.28
C LEU A 27 -2.48 2.29 7.63
N LYS A 28 -2.93 1.59 8.68
CA LYS A 28 -4.32 1.67 9.16
C LYS A 28 -4.73 3.09 9.55
N LYS A 29 -3.83 3.88 10.15
CA LYS A 29 -4.08 5.29 10.48
C LYS A 29 -4.21 6.15 9.22
N ILE A 30 -3.38 5.94 8.21
CA ILE A 30 -3.47 6.63 6.92
C ILE A 30 -4.82 6.29 6.26
N ASP A 31 -5.17 5.00 6.17
CA ASP A 31 -6.42 4.53 5.58
C ASP A 31 -7.66 5.12 6.28
N LYS A 32 -7.69 5.08 7.61
CA LYS A 32 -8.78 5.65 8.40
C LYS A 32 -8.92 7.16 8.17
N SER A 33 -7.81 7.89 8.17
CA SER A 33 -7.83 9.34 7.91
C SER A 33 -8.32 9.67 6.50
N TYR A 34 -7.99 8.83 5.52
CA TYR A 34 -8.46 8.97 4.15
C TYR A 34 -9.96 8.72 4.04
N GLN A 35 -10.46 7.64 4.63
CA GLN A 35 -11.90 7.32 4.63
C GLN A 35 -12.73 8.43 5.27
N VAL A 36 -12.32 8.94 6.45
CA VAL A 36 -13.03 10.05 7.12
C VAL A 36 -13.12 11.29 6.22
N LYS A 37 -12.09 11.58 5.41
CA LYS A 37 -12.13 12.69 4.46
C LYS A 37 -13.06 12.39 3.28
N LEU A 38 -13.06 11.17 2.76
CA LEU A 38 -13.98 10.76 1.69
C LEU A 38 -15.44 10.83 2.13
N ASP A 39 -15.74 10.39 3.36
CA ASP A 39 -17.11 10.40 3.92
C ASP A 39 -17.71 11.81 3.99
N SER A 40 -16.88 12.86 3.96
CA SER A 40 -17.35 14.24 3.88
C SER A 40 -17.91 14.64 2.51
N GLY A 41 -17.61 13.87 1.46
CA GLY A 41 -17.93 14.17 0.05
C GLY A 41 -17.21 15.39 -0.52
N LYS A 42 -16.39 16.10 0.27
CA LYS A 42 -15.73 17.34 -0.12
C LYS A 42 -14.28 17.08 -0.53
N PHE A 43 -13.81 17.87 -1.50
CA PHE A 43 -12.41 17.88 -1.94
C PHE A 43 -11.86 16.48 -2.32
N MET A 44 -12.69 15.59 -2.87
CA MET A 44 -12.32 14.19 -3.13
C MET A 44 -11.01 14.04 -3.91
N LEU A 45 -10.80 14.84 -4.96
CA LEU A 45 -9.55 14.82 -5.73
C LEU A 45 -8.32 15.21 -4.89
N LYS A 46 -8.45 16.20 -4.01
CA LYS A 46 -7.38 16.60 -3.10
C LYS A 46 -7.11 15.49 -2.08
N THR A 47 -8.15 14.91 -1.51
CA THR A 47 -8.09 13.78 -0.58
C THR A 47 -7.36 12.58 -1.20
N GLU A 48 -7.72 12.21 -2.43
CA GLU A 48 -7.10 11.11 -3.17
C GLU A 48 -5.60 11.39 -3.44
N ARG A 49 -5.28 12.61 -3.87
CA ARG A 49 -3.89 13.02 -4.11
C ARG A 49 -3.06 12.95 -2.82
N GLU A 50 -3.58 13.46 -1.70
CA GLU A 50 -2.90 13.42 -0.40
C GLU A 50 -2.67 11.99 0.08
N TYR A 51 -3.66 11.11 -0.12
CA TYR A 51 -3.55 9.70 0.22
C TYR A 51 -2.47 9.00 -0.61
N SER A 52 -2.46 9.21 -1.94
CA SER A 52 -1.41 8.69 -2.83
C SER A 52 -0.01 9.11 -2.39
N ILE A 53 0.18 10.38 -1.98
CA ILE A 53 1.46 10.89 -1.49
C ILE A 53 1.87 10.18 -0.19
N ARG A 54 0.95 10.07 0.78
CA ARG A 54 1.24 9.43 2.08
C ARG A 54 1.62 7.95 1.92
N LEU A 55 0.96 7.24 1.02
CA LEU A 55 1.29 5.86 0.70
C LEU A 55 2.67 5.74 0.02
N ASP A 56 2.98 6.63 -0.95
CA ASP A 56 4.30 6.64 -1.60
C ASP A 56 5.41 6.91 -0.56
N SER A 57 5.20 7.83 0.38
CA SER A 57 6.14 8.07 1.49
C SER A 57 6.30 6.86 2.41
N LEU A 58 5.20 6.24 2.85
CA LEU A 58 5.26 5.05 3.71
C LEU A 58 5.99 3.90 2.99
N MET A 59 5.72 3.68 1.71
CA MET A 59 6.39 2.65 0.93
C MET A 59 7.90 2.85 0.90
N GLN A 60 8.39 4.09 0.74
CA GLN A 60 9.83 4.36 0.74
C GLN A 60 10.46 4.04 2.10
N ILE A 61 9.81 4.45 3.19
CA ILE A 61 10.29 4.18 4.56
C ILE A 61 10.38 2.67 4.80
N VAL A 62 9.28 1.95 4.57
CA VAL A 62 9.21 0.48 4.75
C VAL A 62 10.26 -0.23 3.91
N TYR A 63 10.44 0.19 2.65
CA TYR A 63 11.45 -0.36 1.76
C TYR A 63 12.88 -0.12 2.28
N SER A 64 13.22 1.12 2.63
CA SER A 64 14.55 1.48 3.15
C SER A 64 14.90 0.72 4.44
N ASP A 65 13.93 0.59 5.34
CA ASP A 65 14.12 -0.12 6.61
C ASP A 65 14.25 -1.63 6.39
N LEU A 66 13.51 -2.19 5.42
CA LEU A 66 13.63 -3.60 5.02
C LEU A 66 15.02 -3.90 4.44
N LEU A 67 15.56 -3.02 3.59
CA LEU A 67 16.93 -3.18 3.05
C LEU A 67 17.99 -3.13 4.16
N THR A 68 17.78 -2.28 5.16
CA THR A 68 18.70 -2.14 6.31
C THR A 68 18.62 -3.35 7.23
N THR A 69 17.42 -3.89 7.45
CA THR A 69 17.18 -5.05 8.31
C THR A 69 17.63 -6.34 7.65
N LYS A 70 17.34 -6.53 6.35
CA LYS A 70 17.62 -7.76 5.59
C LYS A 70 18.80 -7.61 4.65
N LYS A 71 19.95 -7.12 5.16
CA LYS A 71 21.16 -6.85 4.36
C LYS A 71 21.58 -8.04 3.48
N ALA A 72 21.50 -9.27 3.99
CA ALA A 72 21.85 -10.48 3.25
C ALA A 72 20.95 -10.74 2.03
N LYS A 73 19.71 -10.21 2.02
CA LYS A 73 18.74 -10.35 0.91
C LYS A 73 18.55 -9.04 0.13
N LYS A 74 19.34 -8.00 0.40
CA LYS A 74 19.22 -6.66 -0.18
C LYS A 74 19.03 -6.70 -1.71
N HIS A 75 19.91 -7.42 -2.41
CA HIS A 75 19.87 -7.50 -3.87
C HIS A 75 18.56 -8.09 -4.41
N LEU A 76 18.01 -9.11 -3.75
CA LEU A 76 16.75 -9.73 -4.16
C LEU A 76 15.58 -8.75 -3.97
N ILE A 77 15.56 -8.04 -2.84
CA ILE A 77 14.54 -7.04 -2.53
C ILE A 77 14.60 -5.88 -3.53
N GLU A 78 15.80 -5.43 -3.91
CA GLU A 78 16.00 -4.41 -4.95
C GLU A 78 15.49 -4.86 -6.32
N ILE A 79 15.73 -6.11 -6.73
CA ILE A 79 15.20 -6.66 -7.98
C ILE A 79 13.68 -6.66 -7.98
N GLU A 80 13.06 -7.17 -6.91
CA GLU A 80 11.59 -7.18 -6.79
C GLU A 80 11.01 -5.77 -6.83
N GLN A 81 11.64 -4.82 -6.14
CA GLN A 81 11.20 -3.44 -6.11
C GLN A 81 11.33 -2.77 -7.49
N ASN A 82 12.43 -2.97 -8.19
CA ASN A 82 12.63 -2.43 -9.54
C ASN A 82 11.61 -3.00 -10.53
N LYS A 83 11.33 -4.31 -10.45
CA LYS A 83 10.29 -4.95 -11.25
C LYS A 83 8.92 -4.32 -10.98
N TRP A 84 8.57 -4.12 -9.71
CA TRP A 84 7.32 -3.47 -9.33
C TRP A 84 7.24 -2.02 -9.83
N ILE A 85 8.31 -1.24 -9.69
CA ILE A 85 8.38 0.16 -10.18
C ILE A 85 8.11 0.21 -11.69
N LEU A 86 8.73 -0.68 -12.46
CA LEU A 86 8.52 -0.76 -13.90
C LEU A 86 7.07 -1.11 -14.24
N GLN A 87 6.50 -2.13 -13.59
CA GLN A 87 5.11 -2.53 -13.79
C GLN A 87 4.13 -1.39 -13.46
N ARG A 88 4.33 -0.70 -12.33
CA ARG A 88 3.54 0.46 -11.93
C ARG A 88 3.66 1.58 -12.97
N LYS A 89 4.87 1.90 -13.43
CA LYS A 89 5.11 2.92 -14.45
C LYS A 89 4.33 2.63 -15.73
N LEU A 90 4.41 1.40 -16.24
CA LEU A 90 3.69 0.98 -17.46
C LEU A 90 2.16 1.09 -17.29
N LYS A 91 1.63 0.65 -16.13
CA LYS A 91 0.19 0.78 -15.83
C LYS A 91 -0.26 2.25 -15.84
N ILE A 92 0.49 3.13 -15.19
CA ILE A 92 0.18 4.56 -15.12
C ILE A 92 0.34 5.27 -16.47
N GLU A 93 1.34 4.90 -17.26
CA GLU A 93 1.52 5.44 -18.62
C GLU A 93 0.36 5.08 -19.55
N ASN A 94 -0.19 3.88 -19.45
CA ASN A 94 -1.37 3.50 -20.23
C ASN A 94 -2.59 4.36 -19.90
N ILE A 95 -2.83 4.65 -18.61
CA ILE A 95 -3.90 5.56 -18.19
C ILE A 95 -3.62 6.98 -18.72
N ARG A 96 -2.38 7.47 -18.62
CA ARG A 96 -2.00 8.79 -19.15
C ARG A 96 -2.18 8.91 -20.66
N LYS A 97 -1.84 7.88 -21.44
CA LYS A 97 -2.05 7.87 -22.90
C LYS A 97 -3.52 8.06 -23.25
N HIS A 98 -4.42 7.41 -22.51
CA HIS A 98 -5.86 7.64 -22.66
C HIS A 98 -6.26 9.09 -22.33
N ASN A 99 -5.69 9.64 -21.26
CA ASN A 99 -5.97 11.02 -20.84
C ASN A 99 -5.42 12.09 -21.80
N ASN A 100 -4.31 11.82 -22.49
CA ASN A 100 -3.76 12.76 -23.48
C ASN A 100 -4.70 12.95 -24.68
N LYS A 101 -5.41 11.89 -25.11
CA LYS A 101 -6.46 12.00 -26.12
C LYS A 101 -7.58 12.94 -25.67
N LEU A 102 -7.97 12.87 -24.40
CA LEU A 102 -8.96 13.80 -23.84
C LEU A 102 -8.46 15.26 -23.87
N ILE A 103 -7.18 15.52 -23.61
CA ILE A 103 -6.63 16.88 -23.76
C ILE A 103 -6.72 17.34 -25.22
N GLU A 104 -6.39 16.47 -26.19
CA GLU A 104 -6.48 16.79 -27.61
C GLU A 104 -7.93 17.05 -28.06
N GLU A 105 -8.91 16.34 -27.50
CA GLU A 105 -10.33 16.43 -27.86
C GLU A 105 -11.07 17.59 -27.17
N ILE A 106 -10.83 17.83 -25.88
CA ILE A 106 -11.61 18.78 -25.06
C ILE A 106 -10.76 19.84 -24.34
N GLY A 107 -9.44 19.84 -24.50
CA GLY A 107 -8.53 20.88 -24.01
C GLY A 107 -8.17 20.82 -22.51
N PHE A 108 -8.74 19.89 -21.74
CA PHE A 108 -8.43 19.70 -20.31
C PHE A 108 -8.68 18.25 -19.86
N ILE A 109 -8.09 17.86 -18.72
CA ILE A 109 -8.38 16.57 -18.06
C ILE A 109 -9.48 16.78 -17.00
N PRO A 110 -10.64 16.13 -17.10
CA PRO A 110 -11.70 16.17 -16.09
C PRO A 110 -11.22 15.68 -14.71
N ASN A 111 -11.85 16.18 -13.64
CA ASN A 111 -11.46 15.82 -12.27
C ASN A 111 -11.66 14.33 -11.98
N ASP A 112 -12.70 13.70 -12.52
CA ASP A 112 -12.98 12.28 -12.32
C ASP A 112 -11.88 11.40 -12.92
N VAL A 113 -11.34 11.80 -14.07
CA VAL A 113 -10.22 11.13 -14.71
C VAL A 113 -8.94 11.26 -13.86
N LYS A 114 -8.70 12.44 -13.27
CA LYS A 114 -7.59 12.63 -12.33
C LYS A 114 -7.78 11.79 -11.06
N LEU A 115 -9.01 11.69 -10.57
CA LEU A 115 -9.35 10.92 -9.39
C LEU A 115 -9.09 9.43 -9.62
N LEU A 116 -9.53 8.88 -10.76
CA LEU A 116 -9.21 7.52 -11.18
C LEU A 116 -7.70 7.28 -11.23
N LEU A 117 -6.94 8.20 -11.83
CA LEU A 117 -5.48 8.08 -11.89
C LEU A 117 -4.84 7.99 -10.50
N TYR A 118 -5.25 8.86 -9.56
CA TYR A 118 -4.70 8.81 -8.21
C TYR A 118 -5.16 7.58 -7.45
N ASN A 119 -6.41 7.14 -7.61
CA ASN A 119 -6.92 5.92 -7.01
C ASN A 119 -6.10 4.69 -7.46
N GLU A 120 -5.88 4.53 -8.77
CA GLU A 120 -5.05 3.46 -9.34
C GLU A 120 -3.60 3.49 -8.81
N LYS A 121 -3.03 4.68 -8.61
CA LYS A 121 -1.72 4.84 -7.97
C LYS A 121 -1.77 4.42 -6.50
N SER A 122 -2.78 4.88 -5.75
CA SER A 122 -2.95 4.61 -4.33
C SER A 122 -3.12 3.11 -4.08
N GLU A 123 -3.99 2.42 -4.83
CA GLU A 123 -4.22 0.99 -4.68
C GLU A 123 -2.95 0.17 -4.94
N ALA A 124 -2.24 0.47 -6.04
CA ALA A 124 -1.00 -0.22 -6.38
C ALA A 124 0.08 0.00 -5.30
N THR A 125 0.24 1.24 -4.81
CA THR A 125 1.21 1.55 -3.75
C THR A 125 0.80 0.90 -2.43
N ARG A 126 -0.47 0.95 -2.03
CA ARG A 126 -0.98 0.34 -0.79
C ARG A 126 -0.73 -1.16 -0.77
N LYS A 127 -1.01 -1.85 -1.87
CA LYS A 127 -0.72 -3.28 -2.00
C LYS A 127 0.77 -3.56 -1.82
N ARG A 128 1.64 -2.74 -2.44
CA ARG A 128 3.09 -2.90 -2.30
C ARG A 128 3.58 -2.65 -0.87
N VAL A 129 3.02 -1.67 -0.17
CA VAL A 129 3.32 -1.43 1.25
C VAL A 129 3.03 -2.69 2.06
N LEU A 130 1.85 -3.31 1.89
CA LEU A 130 1.50 -4.55 2.59
C LEU A 130 2.45 -5.71 2.26
N GLU A 131 2.79 -5.87 0.98
CA GLU A 131 3.77 -6.89 0.56
C GLU A 131 5.13 -6.69 1.24
N LEU A 132 5.64 -5.46 1.30
CA LEU A 132 6.91 -5.14 1.96
C LEU A 132 6.85 -5.32 3.48
N ILE A 133 5.75 -4.95 4.13
CA ILE A 133 5.53 -5.15 5.57
C ILE A 133 5.57 -6.64 5.91
N HIS A 134 4.92 -7.49 5.11
CA HIS A 134 4.93 -8.95 5.30
C HIS A 134 6.29 -9.60 5.04
N GLN A 135 7.24 -8.85 4.47
CA GLN A 135 8.61 -9.31 4.29
C GLN A 135 9.49 -9.03 5.51
N PHE A 136 9.04 -8.38 6.59
CA PHE A 136 9.79 -8.32 7.85
C PHE A 136 9.75 -9.67 8.57
#